data_AF-A0A936I9U6-F1
#
_entry.id   AF-A0A936I9U6-F1
#
_cell.length_a   1.000
_cell.length_b   1.000
_cell.length_c   1.000
_cell.angle_alpha   90.00
_cell.angle_beta   90.00
_cell.angle_gamma   90.00
#
_symmetry.space_group_name_H-M   'P 1'
#
loop_
_entity.id
_entity.type
_entity.pdbx_description
1 polymer ?
#
loop_
_entity_poly.entity_id
_entity_poly.type
_entity_poly.pdbx_seq_one_letter_code
_entity_poly.pdbx_strand_id
1 'polypeptide(L)'
;MKQVVFGIFAACILLTACSTGGSVSKGIKGILKRSDCKGSCNKTMDCEGKSLTVEMALANNNIMIAGNTIFARDPDNFDYTIKVEFSSAIPVEMYSDIKNPINKKFVVTGIVEGYDQYIHQVCTRSYILKVSKPEDFKVFTD
;
A
#
# COMPACT_ATOMS: atom_id res chain seq x y z
N MET A 1 20.64 -53.38 -35.33
CA MET A 1 19.54 -52.43 -35.65
C MET A 1 18.76 -52.23 -34.36
N LYS A 2 18.99 -51.15 -33.61
CA LYS A 2 18.21 -49.89 -33.60
C LYS A 2 16.69 -50.10 -33.39
N GLN A 3 16.23 -49.95 -32.14
CA GLN A 3 15.21 -49.00 -31.66
C GLN A 3 14.85 -49.36 -30.20
N VAL A 4 15.12 -48.48 -29.22
CA VAL A 4 14.24 -47.41 -28.73
C VAL A 4 12.93 -47.98 -28.16
N VAL A 5 12.84 -48.13 -26.84
CA VAL A 5 11.75 -47.65 -25.96
C VAL A 5 12.25 -47.81 -24.51
N PHE A 6 12.85 -46.78 -23.94
CA PHE A 6 12.96 -46.62 -22.48
C PHE A 6 12.70 -45.15 -22.19
N GLY A 7 11.42 -44.80 -22.30
CA GLY A 7 10.89 -43.49 -21.99
C GLY A 7 9.67 -43.67 -21.10
N ILE A 8 9.49 -42.72 -20.19
CA ILE A 8 8.33 -42.51 -19.32
C ILE A 8 8.39 -43.39 -18.06
N PHE A 9 9.11 -42.92 -17.02
CA PHE A 9 8.62 -42.90 -15.63
C PHE A 9 9.58 -42.19 -14.64
N ALA A 10 10.45 -41.29 -15.12
CA ALA A 10 11.25 -40.40 -14.26
C ALA A 10 10.80 -38.93 -14.35
N ALA A 11 9.49 -38.71 -14.51
CA ALA A 11 8.86 -37.40 -14.63
C ALA A 11 7.81 -37.17 -13.53
N CYS A 12 8.14 -37.50 -12.27
CA CYS A 12 7.20 -37.31 -11.15
C CYS A 12 7.80 -36.72 -9.86
N ILE A 13 9.03 -36.22 -9.84
CA ILE A 13 9.57 -35.55 -8.63
C ILE A 13 10.32 -34.27 -9.01
N LEU A 14 9.62 -33.40 -9.74
CA LEU A 14 9.95 -31.96 -9.88
C LEU A 14 8.91 -31.09 -9.15
N LEU A 15 8.17 -31.67 -8.21
CA LEU A 15 7.07 -31.01 -7.50
C LEU A 15 7.20 -31.20 -5.99
N THR A 16 8.30 -30.70 -5.42
CA THR A 16 8.33 -30.36 -4.00
C THR A 16 8.87 -28.96 -3.85
N ALA A 17 7.94 -28.01 -3.85
CA ALA A 17 8.01 -26.74 -3.17
C ALA A 17 9.22 -25.85 -3.52
N CYS A 18 9.14 -25.20 -4.68
CA CYS A 18 9.24 -23.74 -4.60
C CYS A 18 8.13 -23.30 -3.65
N SER A 19 8.45 -23.09 -2.38
CA SER A 19 7.67 -22.22 -1.51
C SER A 19 7.71 -20.84 -2.16
N THR A 20 6.77 -20.62 -3.08
CA THR A 20 6.46 -19.32 -3.63
C THR A 20 6.31 -18.36 -2.46
N GLY A 21 7.20 -17.38 -2.47
CA GLY A 21 7.46 -16.38 -1.45
C GLY A 21 6.32 -16.17 -0.47
N GLY A 22 6.60 -16.51 0.79
CA GLY A 22 6.12 -15.70 1.89
C GLY A 22 6.63 -14.28 1.67
N SER A 23 5.91 -13.51 0.86
CA SER A 23 6.02 -12.05 0.85
C SER A 23 5.42 -11.59 2.16
N VAL A 24 6.22 -11.66 3.22
CA VAL A 24 6.06 -10.81 4.39
C VAL A 24 5.84 -9.42 3.83
N SER A 25 4.64 -8.88 4.01
CA SER A 25 4.20 -7.64 3.40
C SER A 25 5.07 -6.49 3.92
N LYS A 26 6.11 -6.15 3.15
CA LYS A 26 7.07 -5.07 3.43
C LYS A 26 6.52 -3.74 2.93
N GLY A 27 5.98 -2.96 3.87
CA GLY A 27 5.74 -1.53 3.72
C GLY A 27 4.54 -1.12 2.86
N ILE A 28 4.43 0.18 2.63
CA ILE A 28 3.38 0.79 1.82
C ILE A 28 3.59 0.35 0.36
N LYS A 29 2.82 -0.62 -0.10
CA LYS A 29 2.81 -1.01 -1.51
C LYS A 29 1.90 -0.05 -2.26
N GLY A 30 2.47 0.66 -3.24
CA GLY A 30 1.67 1.26 -4.32
C GLY A 30 1.92 2.72 -4.64
N ILE A 31 2.40 3.57 -3.71
CA ILE A 31 2.65 5.00 -4.03
C ILE A 31 4.12 5.37 -3.86
N LEU A 32 4.73 5.04 -2.73
CA LEU A 32 6.09 5.49 -2.39
C LEU A 32 7.19 4.92 -3.29
N LYS A 33 6.90 3.83 -3.99
CA LYS A 33 7.86 3.16 -4.88
C LYS A 33 7.62 3.47 -6.36
N ARG A 34 6.51 4.12 -6.72
CA ARG A 34 6.24 4.42 -8.13
C ARG A 34 7.08 5.60 -8.61
N SER A 35 7.70 5.45 -9.78
CA SER A 35 8.52 6.50 -10.39
C SER A 35 7.70 7.72 -10.79
N ASP A 36 6.43 7.54 -11.15
CA ASP A 36 5.52 8.63 -11.55
C ASP A 36 4.93 9.42 -10.36
N CYS A 37 5.22 9.00 -9.13
CA CYS A 37 4.94 9.72 -7.88
C CYS A 37 6.22 10.19 -7.18
N LYS A 38 7.37 10.24 -7.86
CA LYS A 38 8.63 10.71 -7.26
C LYS A 38 9.10 11.99 -7.95
N GLY A 39 9.29 13.05 -7.16
CA GLY A 39 9.88 14.27 -7.67
C GLY A 39 10.20 15.28 -6.59
N SER A 40 10.77 16.40 -7.05
CA SER A 40 11.10 17.55 -6.21
C SER A 40 9.85 18.33 -5.82
N CYS A 41 9.96 19.15 -4.75
CA CYS A 41 8.96 20.16 -4.44
C CYS A 41 8.66 21.09 -5.62
N ASN A 42 7.51 21.76 -5.55
CA ASN A 42 6.98 22.70 -6.53
C ASN A 42 6.81 22.12 -7.95
N LYS A 43 6.79 20.80 -8.08
CA LYS A 43 6.48 20.11 -9.34
C LYS A 43 5.26 19.21 -9.14
N THR A 44 4.30 19.36 -10.04
CA THR A 44 3.20 18.41 -10.19
C THR A 44 3.76 17.11 -10.75
N MET A 45 3.52 16.01 -10.04
CA MET A 45 3.87 14.68 -10.51
C MET A 45 2.80 14.07 -11.39
N ASP A 46 3.20 13.18 -12.29
CA ASP A 46 2.31 12.52 -13.24
C ASP A 46 1.18 11.72 -12.57
N CYS A 47 1.38 11.28 -11.32
CA CYS A 47 0.36 10.55 -10.59
C CYS A 47 -0.68 11.44 -9.90
N GLU A 48 -0.44 12.75 -9.79
CA GLU A 48 -1.40 13.69 -9.20
C GLU A 48 -2.68 13.78 -10.06
N GLY A 49 -3.83 13.85 -9.41
CA GLY A 49 -5.14 13.82 -10.04
C GLY A 49 -5.61 12.43 -10.50
N LYS A 50 -4.76 11.40 -10.41
CA LYS A 50 -5.12 10.02 -10.77
C LYS A 50 -5.62 9.23 -9.57
N SER A 51 -6.50 8.27 -9.85
CA SER A 51 -6.95 7.29 -8.86
C SER A 51 -5.85 6.26 -8.61
N LEU A 52 -5.44 6.10 -7.35
CA LEU A 52 -4.44 5.13 -6.94
C LEU A 52 -4.96 4.27 -5.79
N THR A 53 -4.64 2.98 -5.85
CA THR A 53 -4.91 2.01 -4.79
C THR A 53 -3.64 1.72 -4.01
N VAL A 54 -3.71 1.80 -2.69
CA VAL A 54 -2.63 1.47 -1.75
C VAL A 54 -3.09 0.38 -0.80
N GLU A 55 -2.23 -0.61 -0.61
CA GLU A 55 -2.36 -1.58 0.47
C GLU A 55 -1.32 -1.28 1.54
N MET A 56 -1.75 -1.27 2.80
CA MET A 56 -0.87 -1.00 3.92
C MET A 56 -1.12 -1.94 5.10
N ALA A 57 -0.03 -2.52 5.59
CA ALA A 57 -0.03 -3.32 6.81
C ALA A 57 -0.20 -2.42 8.05
N LEU A 58 -1.01 -2.89 8.99
CA LEU A 58 -1.21 -2.32 10.31
C LEU A 58 -0.25 -3.01 11.27
N ALA A 59 0.87 -2.36 11.58
CA ALA A 59 1.90 -2.91 12.44
C ALA A 59 2.50 -1.82 13.34
N ASN A 60 2.86 -2.16 14.57
CA ASN A 60 3.66 -1.30 15.45
C ASN A 60 3.11 0.12 15.66
N ASN A 61 1.78 0.29 15.76
CA ASN A 61 1.15 1.60 15.93
C ASN A 61 1.52 2.62 14.83
N ASN A 62 1.76 2.15 13.61
CA ASN A 62 2.10 3.00 12.45
C ASN A 62 0.95 3.89 11.94
N ILE A 63 -0.21 3.87 12.61
CA ILE A 63 -1.39 4.66 12.24
C ILE A 63 -1.71 5.71 13.30
N MET A 64 -2.02 6.91 12.85
CA MET A 64 -2.69 7.96 13.61
C MET A 64 -3.96 8.39 12.89
N ILE A 65 -4.98 8.79 13.66
CA ILE A 65 -6.23 9.34 13.12
C ILE A 65 -6.36 10.75 13.67
N ALA A 66 -6.68 11.72 12.82
CA ALA A 66 -7.10 13.05 13.25
C ALA A 66 -8.24 13.52 12.36
N GLY A 67 -9.42 13.77 12.95
CA GLY A 67 -10.63 14.13 12.21
C GLY A 67 -11.01 13.05 11.19
N ASN A 68 -11.15 13.47 9.93
CA ASN A 68 -11.44 12.62 8.77
C ASN A 68 -10.17 12.13 8.05
N THR A 69 -9.01 12.16 8.71
CA THR A 69 -7.73 11.80 8.10
C THR A 69 -7.05 10.67 8.85
N ILE A 70 -6.60 9.67 8.09
CA ILE A 70 -5.64 8.67 8.55
C ILE A 70 -4.23 9.10 8.12
N PHE A 71 -3.30 9.09 9.07
CA PHE A 71 -1.87 9.24 8.85
C PHE A 71 -1.23 7.89 9.05
N ALA A 72 -0.67 7.36 7.98
CA ALA A 72 -0.20 5.99 7.94
C ALA A 72 1.29 5.99 7.57
N ARG A 73 2.13 5.68 8.54
CA ARG A 73 3.59 5.67 8.40
C ARG A 73 4.04 4.33 7.85
N ASP A 74 5.00 4.35 6.92
CA ASP A 74 5.58 3.11 6.42
C ASP A 74 6.36 2.42 7.55
N PRO A 75 6.05 1.16 7.90
CA PRO A 75 6.77 0.44 8.95
C PRO A 75 8.23 0.15 8.60
N ASP A 76 8.58 0.15 7.30
CA ASP A 76 9.96 -0.07 6.82
C ASP A 76 10.71 1.24 6.58
N ASN A 77 10.01 2.38 6.53
CA ASN A 77 10.63 3.69 6.30
C ASN A 77 9.87 4.84 6.98
N PHE A 78 10.32 5.20 8.18
CA PHE A 78 9.64 6.17 9.04
C PHE A 78 9.57 7.60 8.49
N ASP A 79 10.41 7.95 7.50
CA ASP A 79 10.36 9.26 6.84
C ASP A 79 9.15 9.39 5.90
N TYR A 80 8.49 8.27 5.57
CA TYR A 80 7.31 8.28 4.71
C TYR A 80 6.02 8.08 5.48
N THR A 81 5.12 9.05 5.32
CA THR A 81 3.76 9.00 5.82
C THR A 81 2.81 9.26 4.67
N ILE A 82 1.85 8.38 4.47
CA ILE A 82 0.71 8.63 3.59
C ILE A 82 -0.40 9.27 4.42
N LYS A 83 -1.02 10.29 3.85
CA LYS A 83 -2.26 10.87 4.35
C LYS A 83 -3.42 10.32 3.53
N VAL A 84 -4.45 9.81 4.20
CA VAL A 84 -5.70 9.37 3.59
C VAL A 84 -6.78 10.27 4.16
N GLU A 85 -7.42 11.08 3.32
CA GLU A 85 -8.45 12.02 3.73
C GLU A 85 -9.80 11.57 3.19
N PHE A 86 -10.76 11.36 4.08
CA PHE A 86 -12.09 10.89 3.76
C PHE A 86 -13.04 12.07 3.57
N SER A 87 -13.82 12.05 2.50
CA SER A 87 -14.93 12.99 2.33
C SER A 87 -16.01 12.80 3.41
N SER A 88 -16.84 13.82 3.61
CA SER A 88 -17.98 13.75 4.55
C SER A 88 -19.03 12.70 4.21
N ALA A 89 -18.99 12.13 2.99
CA ALA A 89 -19.88 11.05 2.58
C ALA A 89 -19.49 9.68 3.15
N ILE A 90 -18.28 9.55 3.72
CA ILE A 90 -17.77 8.28 4.25
C ILE A 90 -18.05 8.23 5.76
N PRO A 91 -18.80 7.22 6.24
CA PRO A 91 -19.07 7.06 7.67
C PRO A 91 -17.79 6.89 8.48
N VAL A 92 -17.70 7.58 9.63
CA VAL A 92 -16.51 7.57 10.51
C VAL A 92 -16.22 6.16 11.02
N GLU A 93 -17.27 5.37 11.24
CA GLU A 93 -17.22 3.99 11.73
C GLU A 93 -16.42 3.06 10.81
N MET A 94 -16.31 3.39 9.52
CA MET A 94 -15.53 2.59 8.58
C MET A 94 -14.03 2.62 8.88
N TYR A 95 -13.53 3.71 9.47
CA TYR A 95 -12.09 3.93 9.64
C TYR A 95 -11.67 4.29 11.08
N SER A 96 -12.61 4.60 11.98
CA SER A 96 -12.32 4.89 13.39
C SER A 96 -11.65 3.73 14.10
N ASP A 97 -12.09 2.51 13.78
CA ASP A 97 -11.69 1.30 14.48
C ASP A 97 -10.47 0.64 13.83
N ILE A 98 -9.81 1.32 12.87
CA ILE A 98 -8.66 0.77 12.15
C ILE A 98 -7.53 0.32 13.10
N LYS A 99 -7.41 0.92 14.29
CA LYS A 99 -6.43 0.54 15.31
C LYS A 99 -6.78 -0.71 16.11
N ASN A 100 -7.94 -1.32 15.89
CA ASN A 100 -8.32 -2.56 16.56
C ASN A 100 -7.27 -3.65 16.24
N PRO A 101 -6.71 -4.35 17.24
CA PRO A 101 -5.68 -5.38 17.04
C PRO A 101 -6.08 -6.53 16.10
N ILE A 102 -7.38 -6.74 15.89
CA ILE A 102 -7.89 -7.71 14.92
C ILE A 102 -7.55 -7.32 13.48
N ASN A 103 -7.43 -6.02 13.19
CA ASN A 103 -7.12 -5.53 11.86
C ASN A 103 -5.64 -5.71 11.54
N LYS A 104 -5.34 -6.20 10.34
CA LYS A 104 -3.97 -6.52 9.87
C LYS A 104 -3.50 -5.63 8.73
N LYS A 105 -4.43 -5.16 7.90
CA LYS A 105 -4.12 -4.26 6.78
C LYS A 105 -5.35 -3.46 6.38
N PHE A 106 -5.12 -2.38 5.65
CA PHE A 106 -6.17 -1.69 4.91
C PHE A 106 -5.80 -1.55 3.44
N VAL A 107 -6.82 -1.51 2.60
CA VAL A 107 -6.71 -1.14 1.19
C VAL A 107 -7.54 0.12 0.99
N VAL A 108 -6.93 1.11 0.34
CA VAL A 108 -7.58 2.37 0.04
C VAL A 108 -7.36 2.73 -1.42
N THR A 109 -8.41 3.20 -2.08
CA THR A 109 -8.36 3.84 -3.39
C THR A 109 -8.73 5.30 -3.24
N GLY A 110 -7.97 6.20 -3.87
CA GLY A 110 -8.26 7.62 -3.78
C GLY A 110 -7.58 8.42 -4.88
N ILE A 111 -8.04 9.65 -5.07
CA ILE A 111 -7.39 10.60 -5.97
C ILE A 111 -6.16 11.16 -5.28
N VAL A 112 -5.01 11.14 -5.96
CA VAL A 112 -3.77 11.66 -5.41
C VAL A 112 -3.71 13.17 -5.51
N GLU A 113 -3.41 13.82 -4.40
CA GLU A 113 -3.11 15.24 -4.31
C GLU A 113 -1.71 15.43 -3.73
N GLY A 114 -0.83 16.12 -4.48
CA GLY A 114 0.52 16.40 -4.06
C GLY A 114 0.61 17.67 -3.21
N TYR A 115 1.41 17.63 -2.15
CA TYR A 115 1.77 18.78 -1.33
C TYR A 115 3.25 18.76 -0.99
N ASP A 116 3.81 19.92 -0.70
CA ASP A 116 5.22 20.05 -0.32
C ASP A 116 5.36 20.04 1.21
N GLN A 117 6.35 19.29 1.70
CA GLN A 117 6.69 19.26 3.12
C GLN A 117 8.19 19.31 3.35
N TYR A 118 8.59 19.94 4.45
CA TYR A 118 9.98 19.98 4.89
C TYR A 118 10.24 18.84 5.87
N ILE A 119 11.09 17.90 5.47
CA ILE A 119 11.55 16.78 6.30
C ILE A 119 13.06 16.90 6.42
N HIS A 120 13.60 16.96 7.65
CA HIS A 120 15.05 17.09 7.91
C HIS A 120 15.72 18.23 7.13
N GLN A 121 15.08 19.40 7.08
CA GLN A 121 15.52 20.58 6.30
C GLN A 121 15.56 20.39 4.77
N VAL A 122 15.06 19.26 4.25
CA VAL A 122 14.93 18.98 2.82
C VAL A 122 13.46 19.07 2.43
N CYS A 123 13.18 19.89 1.41
CA CYS A 123 11.83 19.94 0.83
C CYS A 123 11.57 18.65 0.04
N THR A 124 10.48 17.96 0.39
CA THR A 124 10.06 16.69 -0.20
C THR A 124 8.61 16.78 -0.69
N ARG A 125 8.33 16.30 -1.91
CA ARG A 125 6.97 16.15 -2.45
C ARG A 125 6.29 14.97 -1.77
N SER A 126 5.06 15.14 -1.28
CA SER A 126 4.31 14.11 -0.57
C SER A 126 2.84 14.12 -0.94
N TYR A 127 2.09 13.10 -0.54
CA TYR A 127 0.80 12.81 -1.16
C TYR A 127 -0.31 12.56 -0.16
N ILE A 128 -1.48 13.06 -0.51
CA ILE A 128 -2.76 12.79 0.13
C ILE A 128 -3.58 11.92 -0.84
N LEU A 129 -4.16 10.84 -0.34
CA LEU A 129 -5.19 10.08 -1.03
C LEU A 129 -6.55 10.63 -0.59
N LYS A 130 -7.25 11.33 -1.49
CA LYS A 130 -8.61 11.81 -1.28
C LYS A 130 -9.59 10.68 -1.60
N VAL A 131 -10.30 10.19 -0.58
CA VAL A 131 -11.27 9.10 -0.70
C VAL A 131 -12.67 9.70 -0.68
N SER A 132 -13.44 9.45 -1.73
CA SER A 132 -14.78 10.03 -1.90
C SER A 132 -15.91 9.03 -1.74
N LYS A 133 -15.63 7.73 -1.83
CA LYS A 133 -16.65 6.68 -1.80
C LYS A 133 -16.36 5.66 -0.70
N PRO A 134 -17.40 5.16 0.00
CA PRO A 134 -17.24 4.11 1.03
C PRO A 134 -16.55 2.85 0.51
N GLU A 135 -16.87 2.39 -0.70
CA GLU A 135 -16.32 1.15 -1.28
C GLU A 135 -14.82 1.21 -1.57
N ASP A 136 -14.25 2.41 -1.63
CA ASP A 136 -12.84 2.65 -1.91
C ASP A 136 -11.97 2.47 -0.67
N PHE A 137 -12.54 2.20 0.51
CA PHE A 137 -11.80 1.93 1.74
C PHE A 137 -12.23 0.62 2.39
N LYS A 138 -11.25 -0.26 2.67
CA LYS A 138 -11.49 -1.58 3.28
C LYS A 138 -10.41 -1.90 4.31
N VAL A 139 -10.83 -2.46 5.44
CA VAL A 139 -9.95 -2.99 6.48
C VAL A 139 -10.09 -4.50 6.52
N PHE A 140 -8.98 -5.22 6.69
CA PHE A 140 -8.92 -6.68 6.68
C PHE A 140 -8.32 -7.20 7.97
N THR A 141 -8.77 -8.37 8.41
CA THR A 141 -8.38 -9.03 9.67
C THR A 141 -7.42 -10.21 9.49
N ASP A 142 -7.11 -10.57 8.24
CA ASP A 142 -6.52 -11.87 7.86
C ASP A 142 -5.21 -11.73 7.07
#